data_AF-A0A6L9Q9T4-F1
#
_entry.id   AF-A0A6L9Q9T4-F1
#
_cell.length_a   1.000
_cell.length_b   1.000
_cell.length_c   1.000
_cell.angle_alpha   90.00
_cell.angle_beta   90.00
_cell.angle_gamma   90.00
#
_symmetry.space_group_name_H-M   'P 1'
#
loop_
_entity.id
_entity.type
_entity.pdbx_description
1 polymer ?
#
loop_
_entity_poly.entity_id
_entity_poly.type
_entity_poly.pdbx_seq_one_letter_code
_entity_poly.pdbx_strand_id
1 'polypeptide(L)'
;MIDPVPLTGEPLALDLVNTRPAGADLISTVEGLAAWLGLEGDRVPAPEPLTAADLAPVHAVREHAAVAIEHARRAARPPAEAL
;
A
#
# COMPACT_ATOMS: atom_id res chain seq x y z
N MET A 1 -13.82 3.63 -19.78
CA MET A 1 -13.43 2.97 -18.52
C MET A 1 -12.99 4.07 -17.57
N ILE A 2 -13.37 4.00 -16.30
CA ILE A 2 -12.89 4.95 -15.28
C ILE A 2 -11.54 4.44 -14.79
N ASP A 3 -10.53 5.30 -14.73
CA ASP A 3 -9.24 4.94 -14.18
C ASP A 3 -9.39 4.57 -12.69
N PRO A 4 -8.76 3.48 -12.22
CA PRO A 4 -8.87 3.06 -10.84
C PRO A 4 -8.30 4.15 -9.91
N VAL A 5 -9.12 4.60 -8.96
CA VAL A 5 -8.71 5.53 -7.90
C VAL A 5 -8.43 4.73 -6.63
N PRO A 6 -7.37 5.04 -5.85
CA PRO A 6 -7.13 4.36 -4.58
C PRO A 6 -8.32 4.49 -3.63
N LEU A 7 -8.70 3.38 -2.99
CA LEU A 7 -9.64 3.39 -1.88
C LEU A 7 -8.89 3.79 -0.61
N THR A 8 -9.44 4.74 0.15
CA THR A 8 -8.85 5.26 1.39
C THR A 8 -9.89 5.33 2.50
N GLY A 9 -9.44 5.29 3.75
CA GLY A 9 -10.29 5.45 4.94
C GLY A 9 -10.54 4.16 5.72
N GLU A 10 -9.99 3.04 5.25
CA GLU A 10 -9.85 1.81 6.05
C GLU A 10 -8.58 1.89 6.91
N PRO A 11 -8.25 0.92 7.76
CA PRO A 11 -6.91 0.82 8.32
C PRO A 11 -5.82 0.92 7.25
N LEU A 12 -4.77 1.72 7.48
CA LEU A 12 -3.75 2.09 6.48
C LEU A 12 -3.14 0.89 5.72
N ALA A 13 -2.99 -0.26 6.40
CA ALA A 13 -2.50 -1.48 5.76
C ALA A 13 -3.45 -2.01 4.67
N LEU A 14 -4.77 -1.87 4.86
CA LEU A 14 -5.78 -2.23 3.84
C LEU A 14 -5.76 -1.24 2.69
N ASP A 15 -5.75 0.07 2.99
CA ASP A 15 -5.65 1.11 1.96
C ASP A 15 -4.38 0.91 1.09
N LEU A 16 -3.25 0.56 1.71
CA LEU A 16 -2.00 0.24 1.01
C LEU A 16 -2.13 -1.01 0.12
N VAL A 17 -2.72 -2.10 0.59
CA VAL A 17 -2.95 -3.31 -0.23
C VAL A 17 -3.89 -3.02 -1.40
N ASN A 18 -4.88 -2.15 -1.19
CA ASN A 18 -5.84 -1.73 -2.21
C ASN A 18 -5.25 -0.83 -3.30
N THR A 19 -3.99 -0.39 -3.18
CA THR A 19 -3.24 0.27 -4.28
C THR A 19 -2.91 -0.64 -5.46
N ARG A 20 -3.20 -1.95 -5.37
CA ARG A 20 -3.03 -2.91 -6.48
C ARG A 20 -4.37 -3.52 -6.96
N PRO A 21 -5.31 -2.71 -7.50
CA PRO A 21 -6.60 -3.23 -7.95
C PRO A 21 -6.47 -4.00 -9.28
N ALA A 22 -7.07 -5.18 -9.37
CA ALA A 22 -7.28 -5.94 -10.62
C ALA A 22 -6.07 -6.02 -11.57
N GLY A 23 -4.84 -6.12 -11.04
CA GLY A 23 -3.60 -6.24 -11.81
C GLY A 23 -2.93 -4.92 -12.19
N ALA A 24 -3.52 -3.76 -11.85
CA ALA A 24 -2.85 -2.47 -11.92
C ALA A 24 -2.05 -2.19 -10.63
N ASP A 25 -1.01 -1.37 -10.72
CA ASP A 25 -0.24 -0.89 -9.56
C ASP A 25 -0.22 0.64 -9.54
N LEU A 26 -1.05 1.22 -8.66
CA LEU A 26 -1.25 2.67 -8.54
C LEU A 26 -0.05 3.39 -7.94
N ILE A 27 0.88 2.65 -7.31
CA ILE A 27 2.10 3.18 -6.69
C ILE A 27 3.34 2.58 -7.35
N SER A 28 3.27 2.24 -8.64
CA SER A 28 4.41 1.74 -9.42
C SER A 28 5.42 2.84 -9.77
N THR A 29 5.03 4.11 -9.66
CA THR A 29 5.88 5.28 -9.90
C THR A 29 5.93 6.18 -8.66
N VAL A 30 6.94 7.06 -8.61
CA VAL A 30 7.09 8.04 -7.51
C VAL A 30 5.89 8.99 -7.48
N GLU A 31 5.38 9.38 -8.65
CA GLU A 31 4.20 10.25 -8.78
C GLU A 31 2.94 9.54 -8.25
N GLY A 32 2.80 8.24 -8.52
CA GLY A 32 1.69 7.44 -7.99
C GLY A 32 1.76 7.29 -6.48
N LEU A 33 2.96 7.03 -5.93
CA LEU A 33 3.20 6.98 -4.49
C LEU A 33 2.90 8.33 -3.82
N ALA A 34 3.37 9.44 -4.39
CA ALA A 34 3.09 10.78 -3.89
C ALA A 34 1.59 11.11 -3.93
N ALA A 35 0.90 10.74 -5.02
CA ALA A 35 -0.54 10.93 -5.15
C ALA A 35 -1.31 10.16 -4.08
N TRP A 36 -0.96 8.88 -3.85
CA TRP A 36 -1.59 8.07 -2.80
C TRP A 36 -1.32 8.61 -1.39
N LEU A 37 -0.07 8.97 -1.08
CA LEU A 37 0.28 9.59 0.21
C LEU A 37 -0.48 10.90 0.45
N GLY A 38 -0.71 11.70 -0.60
CA GLY A 38 -1.54 12.89 -0.52
C GLY A 38 -3.01 12.61 -0.18
N LEU A 39 -3.55 11.46 -0.59
CA LEU A 39 -4.91 11.02 -0.23
C LEU A 39 -4.99 10.53 1.23
N GLU A 40 -3.92 9.90 1.74
CA GLU A 40 -3.85 9.46 3.13
C GLU A 40 -3.72 10.62 4.14
N GLY A 41 -3.31 11.81 3.66
CA GLY A 41 -3.18 13.02 4.48
C GLY A 41 -2.23 12.81 5.67
N ASP A 42 -2.62 13.33 6.84
CA ASP A 42 -1.77 13.32 8.05
C ASP A 42 -1.56 11.91 8.67
N ARG A 43 -2.14 10.86 8.08
CA ARG A 43 -1.99 9.47 8.55
C ARG A 43 -0.59 8.92 8.29
N VAL A 44 0.11 9.45 7.29
CA VAL A 44 1.48 9.06 6.95
C VAL A 44 2.30 10.34 6.77
N PRO A 45 3.35 10.58 7.57
CA PRO A 45 4.27 11.66 7.29
C PRO A 45 5.01 11.36 5.98
N ALA A 46 4.75 12.14 4.93
CA ALA A 46 5.43 11.97 3.65
C ALA A 46 6.88 12.49 3.76
N PRO A 47 7.89 11.69 3.37
CA PRO A 47 9.25 12.19 3.24
C PRO A 47 9.35 13.15 2.05
N GLU A 48 10.02 14.28 2.24
CA GLU A 48 10.32 15.22 1.15
C GLU A 48 11.83 15.41 0.98
N PRO A 49 12.39 15.17 -0.23
CA PRO A 49 11.72 14.69 -1.44
C PRO A 49 11.57 13.16 -1.51
N LEU A 50 10.41 12.69 -1.98
CA LEU A 50 10.18 11.30 -2.41
C LEU A 50 11.02 10.96 -3.64
N THR A 51 11.59 9.76 -3.65
CA THR A 51 12.47 9.27 -4.71
C THR A 51 12.10 7.85 -5.15
N ALA A 52 12.68 7.40 -6.27
CA ALA A 52 12.48 6.02 -6.73
C ALA A 52 12.99 4.97 -5.73
N ALA A 53 13.92 5.34 -4.83
CA ALA A 53 14.42 4.43 -3.79
C ALA A 53 13.35 4.11 -2.73
N ASP A 54 12.31 4.94 -2.59
CA ASP A 54 11.24 4.74 -1.61
C ASP A 54 10.18 3.73 -2.08
N LEU A 55 10.12 3.43 -3.39
CA LEU A 55 9.15 2.49 -3.95
C LEU A 55 9.34 1.07 -3.41
N ALA A 56 10.58 0.57 -3.43
CA ALA A 56 10.87 -0.81 -3.05
C ALA A 56 10.53 -1.11 -1.57
N PRO A 57 10.89 -0.27 -0.59
CA PRO A 57 10.46 -0.44 0.80
C PRO A 57 8.93 -0.41 0.97
N VAL A 58 8.23 0.54 0.32
CA VAL A 58 6.76 0.63 0.42
C VAL A 58 6.09 -0.60 -0.19
N HIS A 59 6.60 -1.09 -1.33
CA HIS A 59 6.12 -2.33 -1.94
C HIS A 59 6.37 -3.54 -1.04
N ALA A 60 7.53 -3.63 -0.38
CA ALA A 60 7.80 -4.71 0.57
C ALA A 60 6.80 -4.70 1.75
N VAL A 61 6.49 -3.53 2.30
CA VAL A 61 5.45 -3.38 3.33
C VAL A 61 4.09 -3.82 2.80
N ARG A 62 3.74 -3.44 1.58
CA ARG A 62 2.48 -3.86 0.93
C ARG A 62 2.40 -5.39 0.79
N GLU A 63 3.48 -6.05 0.39
CA GLU A 63 3.51 -7.51 0.27
C GLU A 63 3.36 -8.21 1.65
N HIS A 64 4.09 -7.75 2.66
CA HIS A 64 3.96 -8.30 4.02
C HIS A 64 2.54 -8.11 4.57
N ALA A 65 1.97 -6.91 4.40
CA ALA A 65 0.60 -6.62 4.82
C ALA A 65 -0.40 -7.52 4.09
N ALA A 66 -0.26 -7.71 2.79
CA ALA A 66 -1.14 -8.59 2.01
C ALA A 66 -1.12 -10.03 2.56
N VAL A 67 0.06 -10.59 2.83
CA VAL A 67 0.20 -11.94 3.42
C VAL A 67 -0.43 -12.00 4.81
N ALA A 68 -0.15 -11.03 5.67
CA ALA A 68 -0.68 -11.00 7.03
C ALA A 68 -2.21 -10.89 7.07
N ILE A 69 -2.78 -10.00 6.26
CA ILE A 69 -4.23 -9.81 6.12
C ILE A 69 -4.87 -11.10 5.59
N GLU A 70 -4.26 -11.72 4.59
CA GLU A 70 -4.79 -12.93 3.97
C GLU A 70 -4.79 -14.16 4.90
N HIS A 71 -3.79 -14.26 5.79
CA HIS A 71 -3.78 -15.22 6.89
C HIS A 71 -4.85 -14.89 7.95
N ALA A 72 -4.94 -13.63 8.37
CA ALA A 72 -5.91 -13.19 9.35
C ALA A 72 -7.36 -13.44 8.89
N ARG A 73 -7.66 -13.23 7.61
CA ARG A 73 -8.97 -13.55 6.98
C ARG A 73 -9.35 -15.03 7.08
N ARG A 74 -8.37 -15.92 7.19
CA ARG A 74 -8.56 -17.37 7.37
C ARG A 74 -8.44 -17.83 8.82
N ALA A 75 -8.39 -16.91 9.78
CA ALA A 75 -8.10 -17.19 11.18
C ALA A 75 -6.79 -17.99 11.38
N ALA A 76 -5.81 -17.78 10.49
CA ALA A 76 -4.48 -18.39 10.56
C ALA A 76 -3.46 -17.37 11.06
N ARG A 77 -2.42 -17.83 11.76
CA ARG A 77 -1.28 -16.99 12.13
C ARG A 77 -0.47 -16.63 10.88
N PRO A 78 -0.14 -15.35 10.64
CA PRO A 78 0.80 -14.96 9.60
C PRO A 78 2.18 -15.59 9.82
N PRO A 79 2.93 -15.90 8.76
CA PRO A 79 4.30 -16.35 8.90
C PRO A 79 5.18 -15.23 9.45
N ALA A 80 6.33 -15.58 10.05
CA ALA A 80 7.15 -14.63 10.81
C ALA A 80 7.73 -13.53 9.92
N GLU A 81 8.02 -13.83 8.66
CA GLU A 81 8.51 -12.89 7.66
C GLU A 81 7.47 -11.81 7.26
N ALA A 82 6.18 -12.03 7.56
CA ALA A 82 5.11 -11.08 7.27
C ALA A 82 4.70 -10.24 8.51
N LEU A 83 5.46 -10.33 9.60
CA LEU A 83 5.24 -9.63 10.88
C LEU A 83 6.44 -8.73 11.20
#